data_AF-A0A7J9ZA68-F1
#
_entry.id   AF-A0A7J9ZA68-F1
#
_cell.length_a   1.000
_cell.length_b   1.000
_cell.length_c   1.000
_cell.angle_alpha   90.00
_cell.angle_beta   90.00
_cell.angle_gamma   90.00
#
_symmetry.space_group_name_H-M   'P 1'
#
loop_
_entity.id
_entity.type
_entity.pdbx_description
1 polymer ?
#
loop_
_entity_poly.entity_id
_entity_poly.type
_entity_poly.pdbx_seq_one_letter_code
_entity_poly.pdbx_strand_id
1 'polypeptide(L)'
;MGRHLTPRARLVGTIALALAVPAATFTVVTAPGDTTAAAGHHHANAVTTQQSAVTGTRAQASCTPRDRRQTLARDQRRLLARLGTLVVLRDEADVDRLTALGFDSFPHWQTSLTGVGWTAADMDAMMAPTPGKPSMLSYRPSGTSNGPRDGYDFPYVLAGWSYQAPYDVAKYPAQLLPCVSRAEWFAHERGIHLWDDGGFEPVPPVEEQYGTAPGADPPQAPPPSYGHPRAWDLHIWLNGTPVPTTSVRNPGRPIPGLDVPEGTFFFPPMP
;
A
#
# COMPACT_ATOMS: atom_id res chain seq x y z
N MET A 1 -24.83 -51.90 28.51
CA MET A 1 -23.66 -52.74 28.18
C MET A 1 -23.00 -52.15 26.95
N GLY A 2 -21.96 -51.33 27.17
CA GLY A 2 -21.30 -50.51 26.15
C GLY A 2 -20.26 -51.27 25.35
N ARG A 3 -20.18 -50.96 24.05
CA ARG A 3 -19.08 -51.37 23.18
C ARG A 3 -18.10 -50.21 23.05
N HIS A 4 -16.90 -50.39 23.61
CA HIS A 4 -15.77 -49.47 23.41
C HIS A 4 -15.19 -49.66 22.00
N LEU A 5 -15.12 -48.57 21.25
CA LEU A 5 -14.35 -48.45 20.02
C LEU A 5 -12.95 -47.92 20.38
N THR A 6 -11.91 -48.65 19.99
CA THR A 6 -10.51 -48.23 20.07
C THR A 6 -10.15 -47.33 18.87
N PRO A 7 -9.42 -46.22 19.06
CA PRO A 7 -8.92 -45.42 17.95
C PRO A 7 -7.63 -46.02 17.39
N ARG A 8 -7.57 -46.17 16.07
CA ARG A 8 -6.34 -46.49 15.31
C ARG A 8 -5.53 -45.21 15.12
N ALA A 9 -4.32 -45.17 15.66
CA ALA A 9 -3.33 -44.14 15.35
C ALA A 9 -2.87 -44.28 13.89
N ARG A 10 -2.95 -43.20 13.11
CA ARG A 10 -2.29 -43.09 11.80
C ARG A 10 -0.92 -42.45 12.01
N LEU A 11 0.12 -43.21 11.70
CA LEU A 11 1.49 -42.71 11.53
C LEU A 11 1.51 -41.81 10.29
N VAL A 12 1.81 -40.52 10.47
CA VAL A 12 2.12 -39.60 9.36
C VAL A 12 3.64 -39.56 9.25
N GLY A 13 4.17 -40.15 8.18
CA GLY A 13 5.59 -40.10 7.85
C GLY A 13 5.96 -38.73 7.31
N THR A 14 6.92 -38.07 7.96
CA THR A 14 7.52 -36.82 7.51
C THR A 14 8.56 -37.14 6.43
N ILE A 15 8.29 -36.78 5.17
CA ILE A 15 9.30 -36.80 4.10
C ILE A 15 9.95 -35.41 4.10
N ALA A 16 11.18 -35.32 4.60
CA ALA A 16 12.01 -34.13 4.48
C ALA A 16 12.65 -34.12 3.09
N LEU A 17 12.19 -33.22 2.22
CA LEU A 17 12.81 -32.95 0.92
C LEU A 17 13.86 -31.84 1.12
N ALA A 18 15.14 -32.22 1.20
CA ALA A 18 16.25 -31.27 1.24
C ALA A 18 16.49 -30.69 -0.16
N LEU A 19 16.14 -29.42 -0.36
CA LEU A 19 16.53 -28.66 -1.55
C LEU A 19 17.95 -28.12 -1.35
N ALA A 20 18.89 -28.65 -2.13
CA ALA A 20 20.26 -28.13 -2.21
C ALA A 20 20.26 -26.84 -3.06
N VAL A 21 20.64 -25.72 -2.46
CA VAL A 21 20.92 -24.46 -3.16
C VAL A 21 22.37 -24.50 -3.64
N PRO A 22 22.66 -24.34 -4.95
CA PRO A 22 24.04 -24.23 -5.42
C PRO A 22 24.63 -22.89 -4.98
N ALA A 23 25.78 -22.94 -4.31
CA ALA A 23 26.58 -21.78 -3.97
C ALA A 23 27.15 -21.12 -5.24
N ALA A 24 26.79 -19.87 -5.49
CA ALA A 24 27.41 -19.07 -6.53
C ALA A 24 28.77 -18.54 -6.04
N THR A 25 29.84 -18.95 -6.71
CA THR A 25 31.19 -18.43 -6.53
C THR A 25 31.30 -17.04 -7.17
N PHE A 26 31.51 -16.00 -6.35
CA PHE A 26 31.93 -14.69 -6.84
C PHE A 26 33.44 -14.68 -7.07
N THR A 27 33.84 -14.38 -8.30
CA THR A 27 35.25 -14.13 -8.63
C THR A 27 35.51 -12.64 -8.48
N VAL A 28 36.33 -12.26 -7.51
CA VAL A 28 36.80 -10.87 -7.35
C VAL A 28 37.95 -10.66 -8.32
N VAL A 29 37.76 -9.78 -9.30
CA VAL A 29 38.85 -9.27 -10.15
C VAL A 29 39.44 -8.05 -9.45
N THR A 30 40.64 -8.19 -8.89
CA THR A 30 41.44 -7.07 -8.39
C THR A 30 42.19 -6.42 -9.55
N ALA A 31 41.99 -5.11 -9.75
CA ALA A 31 42.84 -4.29 -10.61
C ALA A 31 44.09 -3.85 -9.82
N PRO A 32 45.26 -3.73 -10.46
CA PRO A 32 46.49 -3.31 -9.80
C PRO A 32 46.47 -1.81 -9.50
N GLY A 33 46.96 -1.47 -8.32
CA GLY A 33 47.11 -0.09 -7.87
C GLY A 33 48.34 0.58 -8.44
N ASP A 34 48.20 1.88 -8.69
CA ASP A 34 49.33 2.81 -8.78
C ASP A 34 49.30 3.75 -7.58
N THR A 35 50.47 3.88 -6.97
CA THR A 35 50.76 4.74 -5.82
C THR A 35 51.43 6.01 -6.32
N THR A 36 50.86 7.18 -5.97
CA THR A 36 51.66 8.38 -5.65
C THR A 36 50.84 9.32 -4.78
N ALA A 37 51.43 9.71 -3.66
CA ALA A 37 50.93 10.71 -2.73
C ALA A 37 51.32 12.13 -3.20
N ALA A 38 50.43 13.11 -3.01
CA ALA A 38 50.73 14.38 -2.34
C ALA A 38 49.56 15.39 -2.40
N ALA A 39 49.38 16.07 -1.27
CA ALA A 39 48.83 17.42 -1.08
C ALA A 39 47.32 17.67 -1.34
N GLY A 40 46.65 18.09 -0.27
CA GLY A 40 45.22 18.28 -0.21
C GLY A 40 44.68 19.51 -0.95
N HIS A 41 43.42 19.39 -1.33
CA HIS A 41 42.46 20.49 -1.33
C HIS A 41 41.06 19.90 -1.10
N HIS A 42 40.28 20.57 -0.26
CA HIS A 42 38.89 20.26 0.03
C HIS A 42 38.05 20.29 -1.26
N HIS A 43 37.52 19.15 -1.68
CA HIS A 43 36.37 19.11 -2.58
C HIS A 43 35.38 18.05 -2.11
N ALA A 44 34.27 18.53 -1.55
CA ALA A 44 33.06 17.77 -1.36
C ALA A 44 32.54 17.34 -2.74
N ASN A 45 32.65 16.05 -3.05
CA ASN A 45 31.93 15.47 -4.18
C ASN A 45 30.44 15.39 -3.78
N ALA A 46 29.71 16.43 -4.15
CA ALA A 46 28.26 16.40 -4.22
C ALA A 46 27.86 15.29 -5.21
N VAL A 47 27.44 14.15 -4.67
CA VAL A 47 26.61 13.19 -5.43
C VAL A 47 25.38 13.98 -5.82
N THR A 48 25.35 14.42 -7.08
CA THR A 48 24.18 15.06 -7.67
C THR A 48 23.17 13.94 -7.91
N THR A 49 22.41 13.60 -6.89
CA THR A 49 21.15 12.87 -7.05
C THR A 49 20.31 13.76 -7.95
N GLN A 50 20.14 13.37 -9.21
CA GLN A 50 19.06 13.86 -10.05
C GLN A 50 17.73 13.33 -9.47
N GLN A 51 17.35 13.82 -8.29
CA GLN A 51 15.95 13.95 -7.94
C GLN A 51 15.38 14.92 -8.95
N SER A 52 14.68 14.37 -9.94
CA SER A 52 13.72 15.16 -10.72
C SER A 52 12.67 15.65 -9.73
N ALA A 53 12.96 16.79 -9.10
CA ALA A 53 12.03 17.54 -8.29
C ALA A 53 10.93 18.00 -9.26
N VAL A 54 9.82 17.27 -9.28
CA VAL A 54 8.59 17.68 -9.94
C VAL A 54 8.02 18.84 -9.13
N THR A 55 8.66 19.99 -9.30
CA THR A 55 8.32 21.24 -8.66
C THR A 55 7.32 21.92 -9.58
N GLY A 56 6.10 22.14 -9.10
CA GLY A 56 5.10 22.87 -9.85
C GLY A 56 4.18 23.65 -8.93
N THR A 57 4.52 24.91 -8.70
CA THR A 57 3.59 26.01 -8.38
C THR A 57 2.80 26.45 -9.63
N ARG A 58 2.45 25.50 -10.51
CA ARG A 58 1.59 25.82 -11.64
C ARG A 58 0.17 25.92 -11.09
N ALA A 59 -0.43 27.11 -11.17
CA ALA A 59 -1.86 27.29 -11.01
C ALA A 59 -2.53 26.11 -11.73
N GLN A 60 -3.20 25.22 -10.98
CA GLN A 60 -3.99 24.15 -11.58
C GLN A 60 -4.87 24.87 -12.60
N ALA A 61 -4.69 24.59 -13.90
CA ALA A 61 -5.63 25.04 -14.91
C ALA A 61 -7.02 24.74 -14.36
N SER A 62 -7.95 25.70 -14.40
CA SER A 62 -9.24 25.59 -13.73
C SER A 62 -9.99 24.37 -14.26
N CYS A 63 -9.78 23.22 -13.62
CA CYS A 63 -10.34 21.97 -14.07
C CYS A 63 -11.84 22.01 -13.84
N THR A 64 -12.60 21.65 -14.86
CA THR A 64 -14.05 21.50 -14.70
C THR A 64 -14.35 20.17 -14.02
N PRO A 65 -15.55 20.00 -13.44
CA PRO A 65 -16.01 18.69 -12.97
C PRO A 65 -15.94 17.60 -14.05
N ARG A 66 -16.07 17.97 -15.34
CA ARG A 66 -15.93 17.04 -16.46
C ARG A 66 -14.48 16.56 -16.62
N ASP A 67 -13.51 17.46 -16.54
CA ASP A 67 -12.09 17.11 -16.68
C ASP A 67 -11.65 16.17 -15.57
N ARG A 68 -12.05 16.46 -14.33
CA ARG A 68 -11.84 15.56 -13.19
C ARG A 68 -12.40 14.16 -13.43
N ARG A 69 -13.67 14.06 -13.87
CA ARG A 69 -14.29 12.74 -14.19
C ARG A 69 -13.53 12.01 -15.29
N GLN A 70 -13.05 12.73 -16.31
CA GLN A 70 -12.27 12.14 -17.40
C GLN A 70 -10.91 11.63 -16.93
N THR A 71 -10.23 12.32 -16.01
CA THR A 71 -9.00 11.84 -15.38
C THR A 71 -9.25 10.53 -14.65
N LEU A 72 -10.22 10.50 -13.75
CA LEU A 72 -10.53 9.31 -12.95
C LEU A 72 -10.93 8.12 -13.84
N ALA A 73 -11.74 8.34 -14.87
CA ALA A 73 -12.10 7.30 -15.82
C ALA A 73 -10.88 6.80 -16.65
N ARG A 74 -9.93 7.68 -16.97
CA ARG A 74 -8.69 7.30 -17.66
C ARG A 74 -7.80 6.46 -16.77
N ASP A 75 -7.67 6.83 -15.50
CA ASP A 75 -6.92 6.08 -14.51
C ASP A 75 -7.51 4.67 -14.31
N GLN A 76 -8.82 4.59 -14.10
CA GLN A 76 -9.55 3.33 -14.02
C GLN A 76 -9.26 2.42 -15.22
N ARG A 77 -9.34 2.93 -16.46
CA ARG A 77 -9.06 2.11 -17.65
C ARG A 77 -7.63 1.57 -17.67
N ARG A 78 -6.64 2.36 -17.25
CA ARG A 78 -5.23 1.91 -17.18
C ARG A 78 -5.07 0.80 -16.15
N LEU A 79 -5.63 1.00 -14.95
CA LEU A 79 -5.56 0.00 -13.89
C LEU A 79 -6.27 -1.30 -14.28
N LEU A 80 -7.51 -1.23 -14.79
CA LEU A 80 -8.26 -2.42 -15.19
C LEU A 80 -7.55 -3.18 -16.32
N ALA A 81 -6.91 -2.47 -17.26
CA ALA A 81 -6.10 -3.10 -18.29
C ALA A 81 -4.85 -3.81 -17.71
N ARG A 82 -4.21 -3.23 -16.69
CA ARG A 82 -3.07 -3.83 -15.98
C ARG A 82 -3.48 -5.09 -15.22
N LEU A 83 -4.61 -5.05 -14.51
CA LEU A 83 -5.08 -6.16 -13.67
C LEU A 83 -5.68 -7.30 -14.50
N GLY A 84 -6.30 -7.02 -15.64
CA GLY A 84 -6.94 -8.04 -16.47
C GLY A 84 -7.99 -8.83 -15.67
N THR A 85 -7.79 -10.13 -15.53
CA THR A 85 -8.70 -10.99 -14.76
C THR A 85 -8.58 -10.81 -13.24
N LEU A 86 -7.49 -10.21 -12.75
CA LEU A 86 -7.24 -9.99 -11.32
C LEU A 86 -8.12 -8.91 -10.70
N VAL A 87 -9.06 -8.34 -11.46
CA VAL A 87 -10.19 -7.59 -10.90
C VAL A 87 -11.10 -8.46 -10.04
N VAL A 88 -11.01 -9.79 -10.18
CA VAL A 88 -11.55 -10.79 -9.26
C VAL A 88 -10.43 -11.73 -8.86
N LEU A 89 -10.20 -11.89 -7.56
CA LEU A 89 -9.31 -12.90 -7.01
C LEU A 89 -10.17 -14.11 -6.65
N ARG A 90 -9.93 -15.25 -7.28
CA ARG A 90 -10.72 -16.48 -7.14
C ARG A 90 -10.08 -17.51 -6.23
N ASP A 91 -8.76 -17.41 -6.07
CA ASP A 91 -7.93 -18.36 -5.37
C ASP A 91 -6.55 -17.75 -5.07
N GLU A 92 -5.72 -18.51 -4.35
CA GLU A 92 -4.34 -18.14 -4.03
C GLU A 92 -3.48 -17.95 -5.29
N ALA A 93 -3.78 -18.64 -6.39
CA ALA A 93 -3.04 -18.48 -7.64
C ALA A 93 -3.32 -17.13 -8.33
N ASP A 94 -4.49 -16.51 -8.10
CA ASP A 94 -4.71 -15.10 -8.45
C ASP A 94 -3.87 -14.17 -7.56
N VAL A 95 -3.63 -14.50 -6.28
CA VAL A 95 -2.76 -13.73 -5.38
C VAL A 95 -1.30 -13.79 -5.83
N ASP A 96 -0.78 -14.97 -6.16
CA ASP A 96 0.58 -15.10 -6.70
C ASP A 96 0.79 -14.27 -7.98
N ARG A 97 -0.24 -14.23 -8.84
CA ARG A 97 -0.22 -13.38 -10.03
C ARG A 97 -0.26 -11.89 -9.70
N LEU A 98 -0.95 -11.50 -8.63
CA LEU A 98 -0.99 -10.12 -8.16
C LEU A 98 0.38 -9.69 -7.58
N THR A 99 1.01 -10.56 -6.81
CA THR A 99 2.40 -10.43 -6.34
C THR A 99 3.36 -10.24 -7.51
N ALA A 100 3.22 -11.02 -8.59
CA ALA A 100 4.02 -10.86 -9.80
C ALA A 100 3.82 -9.51 -10.53
N LEU A 101 2.75 -8.77 -10.22
CA LEU A 101 2.53 -7.40 -10.69
C LEU A 101 3.13 -6.33 -9.75
N GLY A 102 3.75 -6.75 -8.64
CA GLY A 102 4.38 -5.89 -7.63
C GLY A 102 3.56 -5.70 -6.35
N PHE A 103 2.36 -6.27 -6.23
CA PHE A 103 1.53 -6.14 -5.04
C PHE A 103 1.80 -7.29 -4.05
N ASP A 104 3.00 -7.30 -3.48
CA ASP A 104 3.54 -8.38 -2.65
C ASP A 104 3.49 -8.10 -1.14
N SER A 105 3.06 -6.90 -0.74
CA SER A 105 2.87 -6.53 0.65
C SER A 105 1.40 -6.53 1.03
N PHE A 106 1.09 -6.95 2.26
CA PHE A 106 -0.27 -7.01 2.79
C PHE A 106 -0.39 -6.13 4.03
N PRO A 107 -0.71 -4.82 3.87
CA PRO A 107 -0.65 -3.87 4.98
C PRO A 107 -1.57 -4.20 6.15
N HIS A 108 -2.74 -4.74 5.82
CA HIS A 108 -3.70 -5.26 6.78
C HIS A 108 -3.68 -6.78 6.77
N TRP A 109 -2.55 -7.38 6.41
CA TRP A 109 -2.31 -8.81 6.43
C TRP A 109 -3.39 -9.60 5.68
N GLN A 110 -3.79 -10.73 6.24
CA GLN A 110 -4.93 -11.52 5.78
C GLN A 110 -6.21 -11.12 6.54
N THR A 111 -6.29 -9.88 7.02
CA THR A 111 -7.51 -9.35 7.64
C THR A 111 -8.42 -8.82 6.55
N SER A 112 -9.60 -9.43 6.46
CA SER A 112 -10.71 -8.86 5.72
C SER A 112 -11.26 -7.69 6.55
N LEU A 113 -10.84 -6.47 6.21
CA LEU A 113 -11.40 -5.26 6.77
C LEU A 113 -12.87 -5.22 6.40
N THR A 114 -13.76 -5.10 7.38
CA THR A 114 -15.19 -5.15 7.09
C THR A 114 -15.54 -4.17 5.98
N GLY A 115 -16.10 -4.65 4.89
CA GLY A 115 -16.55 -3.82 3.78
C GLY A 115 -15.53 -3.38 2.73
N VAL A 116 -14.25 -3.31 3.08
CA VAL A 116 -13.15 -3.07 2.12
C VAL A 116 -12.54 -4.40 1.68
N GLY A 117 -12.58 -5.39 2.57
CA GLY A 117 -12.02 -6.73 2.45
C GLY A 117 -10.51 -6.74 2.59
N TRP A 118 -9.85 -7.38 1.64
CA TRP A 118 -8.42 -7.60 1.61
C TRP A 118 -7.67 -6.48 0.88
N THR A 119 -6.44 -6.19 1.30
CA THR A 119 -5.60 -5.15 0.68
C THR A 119 -4.26 -5.70 0.27
N ALA A 120 -3.77 -5.26 -0.88
CA ALA A 120 -2.45 -5.63 -1.40
C ALA A 120 -1.73 -4.38 -1.89
N ALA A 121 -0.47 -4.22 -1.50
CA ALA A 121 0.32 -3.01 -1.70
C ALA A 121 1.57 -3.27 -2.54
N ASP A 122 1.90 -2.30 -3.38
CA ASP A 122 3.13 -2.21 -4.16
C ASP A 122 4.02 -1.14 -3.53
N MET A 123 5.04 -1.59 -2.79
CA MET A 123 5.93 -0.72 -2.01
C MET A 123 6.76 0.22 -2.88
N ASP A 124 7.11 -0.19 -4.09
CA ASP A 124 7.79 0.69 -5.05
C ASP A 124 6.86 1.83 -5.51
N ALA A 125 5.58 1.50 -5.74
CA ALA A 125 4.57 2.48 -6.11
C ALA A 125 4.18 3.43 -4.96
N MET A 126 4.39 3.06 -3.69
CA MET A 126 4.26 3.99 -2.56
C MET A 126 5.30 5.11 -2.61
N MET A 127 6.53 4.79 -3.05
CA MET A 127 7.63 5.76 -3.12
C MET A 127 7.58 6.60 -4.41
N ALA A 128 7.06 6.03 -5.49
CA ALA A 128 6.97 6.68 -6.79
C ALA A 128 5.63 6.33 -7.49
N PRO A 129 4.49 6.89 -7.02
CA PRO A 129 3.20 6.58 -7.61
C PRO A 129 3.16 7.06 -9.06
N THR A 130 2.56 6.26 -9.93
CA THR A 130 2.33 6.63 -11.34
C THR A 130 0.90 6.29 -11.76
N PRO A 131 0.27 7.04 -12.68
CA PRO A 131 -1.11 6.80 -13.06
C PRO A 131 -1.34 5.40 -13.65
N GLY A 132 -2.30 4.66 -13.11
CA GLY A 132 -2.59 3.27 -13.45
C GLY A 132 -1.68 2.24 -12.76
N LYS A 133 -0.73 2.68 -11.92
CA LYS A 133 0.06 1.84 -11.01
C LYS A 133 -0.13 2.34 -9.57
N PRO A 134 -1.28 2.00 -8.95
CA PRO A 134 -1.55 2.40 -7.58
C PRO A 134 -0.59 1.76 -6.60
N SER A 135 -0.44 2.38 -5.43
CA SER A 135 0.35 1.82 -4.34
C SER A 135 -0.40 0.75 -3.55
N MET A 136 -1.73 0.74 -3.61
CA MET A 136 -2.55 -0.25 -2.94
C MET A 136 -3.82 -0.57 -3.72
N LEU A 137 -4.24 -1.82 -3.66
CA LEU A 137 -5.52 -2.31 -4.15
C LEU A 137 -6.38 -2.75 -2.96
N SER A 138 -7.68 -2.52 -3.08
CA SER A 138 -8.68 -2.91 -2.08
C SER A 138 -9.70 -3.84 -2.71
N TYR A 139 -9.89 -5.01 -2.11
CA TYR A 139 -10.68 -6.12 -2.65
C TYR A 139 -11.75 -6.55 -1.65
N ARG A 140 -13.02 -6.35 -1.95
CA ARG A 140 -14.13 -6.74 -1.05
C ARG A 140 -14.47 -8.22 -1.22
N PRO A 141 -14.84 -8.93 -0.15
CA PRO A 141 -15.35 -10.30 -0.25
C PRO A 141 -16.67 -10.30 -1.04
N SER A 142 -16.91 -11.37 -1.81
CA SER A 142 -18.18 -11.59 -2.50
C SER A 142 -19.27 -12.20 -1.62
N GLY A 143 -18.91 -12.71 -0.43
CA GLY A 143 -19.79 -13.25 0.60
C GLY A 143 -19.70 -12.48 1.93
N THR A 144 -20.30 -13.05 2.98
CA THR A 144 -20.22 -12.52 4.35
C THR A 144 -18.82 -12.76 4.92
N SER A 145 -18.15 -11.69 5.37
CA SER A 145 -16.86 -11.81 6.08
C SER A 145 -17.08 -12.54 7.42
N ASN A 146 -16.29 -13.56 7.74
CA ASN A 146 -16.48 -14.35 8.98
C ASN A 146 -15.53 -13.95 10.12
N GLY A 147 -14.60 -13.02 9.89
CA GLY A 147 -13.72 -12.50 10.93
C GLY A 147 -12.43 -11.85 10.43
N PRO A 148 -11.54 -11.42 11.34
CA PRO A 148 -10.34 -10.64 11.04
C PRO A 148 -9.17 -11.47 10.49
N ARG A 149 -9.33 -12.77 10.19
CA ARG A 149 -8.23 -13.64 9.71
C ARG A 149 -8.58 -14.42 8.43
N ASP A 150 -9.63 -14.01 7.74
CA ASP A 150 -10.20 -14.77 6.63
C ASP A 150 -9.68 -14.32 5.26
N GLY A 151 -8.45 -13.80 5.14
CA GLY A 151 -7.90 -13.17 3.93
C GLY A 151 -7.77 -14.04 2.68
N TYR A 152 -8.25 -15.29 2.74
CA TYR A 152 -8.31 -16.23 1.62
C TYR A 152 -9.70 -16.86 1.45
N ASP A 153 -10.75 -16.23 1.99
CA ASP A 153 -12.16 -16.59 1.75
C ASP A 153 -12.63 -16.08 0.38
N PHE A 154 -11.94 -16.54 -0.66
CA PHE A 154 -12.23 -16.22 -2.04
C PHE A 154 -13.68 -16.59 -2.43
N PRO A 155 -14.30 -15.89 -3.40
CA PRO A 155 -13.68 -14.85 -4.22
C PRO A 155 -13.78 -13.44 -3.65
N TYR A 156 -12.76 -12.64 -3.95
CA TYR A 156 -12.77 -11.19 -3.75
C TYR A 156 -12.90 -10.43 -5.06
N VAL A 157 -13.53 -9.26 -5.00
CA VAL A 157 -13.75 -8.38 -6.16
C VAL A 157 -13.12 -7.03 -5.87
N LEU A 158 -12.41 -6.47 -6.85
CA LEU A 158 -11.82 -5.14 -6.75
C LEU A 158 -12.89 -4.11 -6.34
N ALA A 159 -12.66 -3.45 -5.22
CA ALA A 159 -13.52 -2.40 -4.69
C ALA A 159 -12.96 -1.00 -4.96
N GLY A 160 -11.64 -0.88 -5.05
CA GLY A 160 -10.96 0.39 -5.25
C GLY A 160 -9.45 0.24 -5.23
N TRP A 161 -8.77 1.38 -5.26
CA TRP A 161 -7.32 1.47 -5.16
C TRP A 161 -6.95 2.78 -4.47
N SER A 162 -5.70 2.87 -4.00
CA SER A 162 -5.17 4.11 -3.48
C SER A 162 -3.79 4.45 -4.06
N TYR A 163 -3.47 5.74 -4.00
CA TYR A 163 -2.15 6.25 -4.26
C TYR A 163 -1.60 6.87 -2.99
N GLN A 164 -0.45 6.38 -2.56
CA GLN A 164 0.34 6.97 -1.51
C GLN A 164 1.52 7.74 -2.10
N ALA A 165 1.92 8.79 -1.43
CA ALA A 165 3.12 9.56 -1.75
C ALA A 165 3.78 10.04 -0.46
N PRO A 166 5.10 10.31 -0.47
CA PRO A 166 5.78 10.91 0.67
C PRO A 166 5.07 12.18 1.17
N TYR A 167 4.90 12.30 2.49
CA TYR A 167 4.26 13.46 3.08
C TYR A 167 5.20 14.67 3.12
N ASP A 168 4.73 15.78 2.55
CA ASP A 168 5.31 17.11 2.68
C ASP A 168 4.15 18.08 2.81
N VAL A 169 4.04 18.78 3.95
CA VAL A 169 2.93 19.69 4.22
C VAL A 169 2.79 20.78 3.15
N ALA A 170 3.93 21.24 2.62
CA ALA A 170 4.04 22.27 1.60
C ALA A 170 3.87 21.70 0.17
N LYS A 171 4.00 20.38 -0.03
CA LYS A 171 3.89 19.74 -1.34
C LYS A 171 2.94 18.55 -1.29
N TYR A 172 1.84 18.65 -2.04
CA TYR A 172 0.95 17.50 -2.30
C TYR A 172 1.19 16.99 -3.72
N PRO A 173 0.89 15.71 -4.02
CA PRO A 173 1.17 15.08 -5.33
C PRO A 173 0.15 15.49 -6.41
N ALA A 174 -0.04 16.80 -6.59
CA ALA A 174 -1.00 17.43 -7.48
C ALA A 174 -0.90 17.01 -8.96
N GLN A 175 0.27 16.51 -9.36
CA GLN A 175 0.58 16.16 -10.74
C GLN A 175 0.31 14.69 -11.06
N LEU A 176 0.09 13.85 -10.05
CA LEU A 176 -0.14 12.42 -10.26
C LEU A 176 -1.38 12.21 -11.14
N LEU A 177 -2.52 12.74 -10.69
CA LEU A 177 -3.78 12.69 -11.44
C LEU A 177 -4.22 14.12 -11.77
N PRO A 178 -4.07 14.57 -13.03
CA PRO A 178 -4.50 15.91 -13.43
C PRO A 178 -5.96 16.17 -13.06
N CYS A 179 -6.31 17.33 -12.53
CA CYS A 179 -7.69 17.64 -12.10
C CYS A 179 -8.22 16.85 -10.88
N VAL A 180 -7.38 16.09 -10.18
CA VAL A 180 -7.63 15.72 -8.78
C VAL A 180 -7.04 16.82 -7.90
N SER A 181 -7.87 17.41 -7.05
CA SER A 181 -7.52 18.57 -6.24
C SER A 181 -6.84 18.17 -4.92
N ARG A 182 -6.17 19.12 -4.25
CA ARG A 182 -5.60 18.89 -2.90
C ARG A 182 -6.63 18.38 -1.91
N ALA A 183 -7.87 18.84 -1.99
CA ALA A 183 -8.96 18.49 -1.06
C ALA A 183 -9.36 17.00 -1.11
N GLU A 184 -8.86 16.26 -2.11
CA GLU A 184 -9.11 14.83 -2.28
C GLU A 184 -7.95 13.96 -1.80
N TRP A 185 -6.84 14.59 -1.42
CA TRP A 185 -5.70 13.95 -0.78
C TRP A 185 -5.79 14.16 0.73
N PHE A 186 -5.44 13.12 1.48
CA PHE A 186 -5.51 13.10 2.94
C PHE A 186 -4.14 12.73 3.49
N ALA A 187 -3.84 13.11 4.74
CA ALA A 187 -2.69 12.51 5.40
C ALA A 187 -3.11 11.17 5.98
N HIS A 188 -2.45 10.12 5.51
CA HIS A 188 -2.39 8.84 6.19
C HIS A 188 -1.35 8.99 7.31
N GLU A 189 -1.80 8.93 8.55
CA GLU A 189 -0.99 9.29 9.71
C GLU A 189 0.18 8.30 9.88
N ARG A 190 1.30 8.77 10.42
CA ARG A 190 2.37 7.89 10.88
C ARG A 190 1.83 6.91 11.92
N GLY A 191 2.13 5.63 11.79
CA GLY A 191 1.62 4.65 12.74
C GLY A 191 2.11 3.24 12.49
N ILE A 192 1.46 2.29 13.15
CA ILE A 192 1.78 0.86 13.14
C ILE A 192 0.60 0.08 12.59
N HIS A 193 0.83 -0.74 11.57
CA HIS A 193 -0.13 -1.78 11.17
C HIS A 193 0.01 -2.98 12.10
N LEU A 194 -1.08 -3.33 12.78
CA LEU A 194 -1.11 -4.37 13.80
C LEU A 194 -1.37 -5.74 13.14
N TRP A 195 -0.51 -6.72 13.45
CA TRP A 195 -0.65 -8.08 12.92
C TRP A 195 -1.89 -8.81 13.42
N ASP A 196 -2.21 -8.68 14.71
CA ASP A 196 -3.17 -9.60 15.35
C ASP A 196 -4.61 -9.42 14.87
N ASP A 197 -4.99 -8.19 14.53
CA ASP A 197 -6.34 -7.77 14.15
C ASP A 197 -6.40 -6.98 12.83
N GLY A 198 -5.27 -6.79 12.14
CA GLY A 198 -5.16 -5.96 10.94
C GLY A 198 -5.42 -4.47 11.18
N GLY A 199 -5.45 -4.07 12.45
CA GLY A 199 -5.72 -2.71 12.88
C GLY A 199 -4.59 -1.74 12.55
N PHE A 200 -4.81 -0.49 12.94
CA PHE A 200 -3.84 0.58 12.77
C PHE A 200 -3.76 1.41 14.06
N GLU A 201 -2.55 1.55 14.60
CA GLU A 201 -2.26 2.40 15.75
C GLU A 201 -1.59 3.69 15.28
N PRO A 202 -2.28 4.85 15.32
CA PRO A 202 -1.67 6.13 14.97
C PRO A 202 -0.66 6.52 16.04
N VAL A 203 0.55 6.86 15.60
CA VAL A 203 1.62 7.36 16.46
C VAL A 203 2.10 8.68 15.86
N PRO A 204 1.35 9.79 15.91
CA PRO A 204 1.76 11.04 15.28
C PRO A 204 3.07 11.60 15.88
N PRO A 205 3.88 12.36 15.13
CA PRO A 205 5.00 13.11 15.69
C PRO A 205 4.53 14.12 16.74
N VAL A 206 5.43 14.52 17.64
CA VAL A 206 5.19 15.66 18.52
C VAL A 206 5.23 16.93 17.66
N GLU A 207 4.12 17.65 17.61
CA GLU A 207 3.97 18.86 16.80
C GLU A 207 3.11 19.89 17.53
N GLU A 208 3.42 21.18 17.35
CA GLU A 208 2.62 22.28 17.93
C GLU A 208 1.26 22.41 17.22
N GLN A 209 1.23 22.10 15.92
CA GLN A 209 0.04 22.08 15.08
C GLN A 209 -0.02 20.75 14.34
N TYR A 210 -1.18 20.10 14.35
CA TYR A 210 -1.36 18.81 13.69
C TYR A 210 -1.07 18.88 12.18
N GLY A 211 -0.38 17.87 11.66
CA GLY A 211 -0.04 17.79 10.24
C GLY A 211 1.15 18.66 9.82
N THR A 212 1.82 19.36 10.73
CA THR A 212 2.93 20.26 10.35
C THR A 212 4.29 19.56 10.34
N ALA A 213 4.48 18.56 11.19
CA ALA A 213 5.67 17.73 11.14
C ALA A 213 5.59 16.71 9.99
N PRO A 214 6.71 16.36 9.35
CA PRO A 214 6.70 15.43 8.21
C PRO A 214 6.35 13.99 8.60
N GLY A 215 6.58 13.59 9.86
CA GLY A 215 6.32 12.22 10.31
C GLY A 215 7.13 11.14 9.57
N ALA A 216 8.32 11.49 9.08
CA ALA A 216 9.11 10.66 8.16
C ALA A 216 9.78 9.43 8.80
N ASP A 217 9.97 9.42 10.11
CA ASP A 217 10.60 8.30 10.84
C ASP A 217 9.55 7.31 11.32
N PRO A 218 9.45 6.10 10.76
CA PRO A 218 8.44 5.13 11.17
C PRO A 218 8.61 4.71 12.64
N PRO A 219 7.52 4.56 13.41
CA PRO A 219 7.60 4.01 14.76
C PRO A 219 8.11 2.57 14.72
N GLN A 220 8.87 2.17 15.73
CA GLN A 220 9.32 0.79 15.87
C GLN A 220 8.13 -0.09 16.28
N ALA A 221 8.01 -1.25 15.66
CA ALA A 221 6.98 -2.24 15.97
C ALA A 221 7.60 -3.65 16.00
N PRO A 222 7.15 -4.53 16.92
CA PRO A 222 7.59 -5.91 16.92
C PRO A 222 7.02 -6.64 15.69
N PRO A 223 7.84 -7.37 14.91
CA PRO A 223 7.33 -8.20 13.83
C PRO A 223 6.29 -9.21 14.33
N PRO A 224 5.22 -9.48 13.56
CA PRO A 224 5.05 -9.08 12.16
C PRO A 224 4.58 -7.63 11.99
N SER A 225 3.99 -7.01 13.02
CA SER A 225 3.55 -5.61 12.97
C SER A 225 4.67 -4.70 12.48
N TYR A 226 4.32 -3.68 11.69
CA TYR A 226 5.31 -2.79 11.10
C TYR A 226 4.85 -1.35 11.16
N GLY A 227 5.79 -0.44 11.43
CA GLY A 227 5.55 0.99 11.39
C GLY A 227 5.76 1.55 9.98
N HIS A 228 5.05 2.61 9.66
CA HIS A 228 5.26 3.38 8.43
C HIS A 228 5.25 4.89 8.71
N PRO A 229 5.86 5.71 7.83
CA PRO A 229 5.87 7.16 8.00
C PRO A 229 4.51 7.76 7.65
N ARG A 230 4.29 9.04 7.98
CA ARG A 230 3.13 9.80 7.48
C ARG A 230 3.22 9.87 5.95
N ALA A 231 2.08 9.73 5.27
CA ALA A 231 2.00 9.76 3.80
C ALA A 231 0.83 10.65 3.34
N TRP A 232 0.95 11.20 2.13
CA TRP A 232 -0.24 11.65 1.39
C TRP A 232 -0.94 10.42 0.83
N ASP A 233 -2.27 10.37 0.93
CA ASP A 233 -3.06 9.23 0.48
C ASP A 233 -4.31 9.70 -0.29
N LEU A 234 -4.61 9.02 -1.38
CA LEU A 234 -5.76 9.25 -2.24
C LEU A 234 -6.44 7.93 -2.51
N HIS A 235 -7.66 7.78 -2.00
CA HIS A 235 -8.49 6.59 -2.23
C HIS A 235 -9.50 6.82 -3.36
N ILE A 236 -9.57 5.87 -4.28
CA ILE A 236 -10.47 5.86 -5.42
C ILE A 236 -11.32 4.58 -5.39
N TRP A 237 -12.63 4.75 -5.39
CA TRP A 237 -13.60 3.67 -5.20
C TRP A 237 -14.44 3.43 -6.44
N LEU A 238 -14.63 2.15 -6.77
CA LEU A 238 -15.62 1.69 -7.73
C LEU A 238 -17.00 1.69 -7.06
N ASN A 239 -17.95 2.42 -7.63
CA ASN A 239 -19.30 2.58 -7.09
C ASN A 239 -20.39 2.03 -8.03
N GLY A 240 -20.00 1.16 -8.98
CA GLY A 240 -20.91 0.62 -10.00
C GLY A 240 -21.25 1.60 -11.12
N THR A 241 -20.74 2.83 -11.09
CA THR A 241 -20.85 3.78 -12.21
C THR A 241 -19.58 3.73 -13.08
N PRO A 242 -19.63 4.26 -14.32
CA PRO A 242 -18.45 4.31 -15.21
C PRO A 242 -17.32 5.23 -14.73
N VAL A 243 -17.54 6.04 -13.70
CA VAL A 243 -16.55 6.99 -13.17
C VAL A 243 -16.37 6.72 -11.68
N PRO A 244 -15.15 6.43 -11.23
CA PRO A 244 -14.94 6.15 -9.82
C PRO A 244 -14.97 7.46 -9.03
N THR A 245 -15.08 7.34 -7.72
CA THR A 245 -15.19 8.47 -6.80
C THR A 245 -14.02 8.48 -5.83
N THR A 246 -13.61 9.67 -5.38
CA THR A 246 -12.57 9.81 -4.35
C THR A 246 -13.23 10.03 -2.99
N SER A 247 -12.67 9.43 -1.95
CA SER A 247 -13.04 9.67 -0.56
C SER A 247 -12.16 8.83 0.35
N VAL A 248 -11.88 9.30 1.56
CA VAL A 248 -11.33 8.47 2.65
C VAL A 248 -12.21 7.26 2.94
N ARG A 249 -13.53 7.42 2.78
CA ARG A 249 -14.56 6.39 3.04
C ARG A 249 -15.42 6.20 1.79
N ASN A 250 -15.63 4.98 1.31
CA ASN A 250 -16.44 4.70 0.10
C ASN A 250 -17.76 5.54 0.05
N PRO A 251 -18.00 6.37 -0.99
CA PRO A 251 -19.13 7.32 -1.00
C PRO A 251 -20.48 6.71 -1.44
N GLY A 252 -20.56 5.40 -1.72
CA GLY A 252 -21.83 4.77 -2.15
C GLY A 252 -22.80 4.48 -1.01
N ARG A 253 -22.32 3.87 0.08
CA ARG A 253 -23.01 3.59 1.34
C ARG A 253 -21.91 3.38 2.40
N PRO A 254 -22.09 3.83 3.67
CA PRO A 254 -21.26 3.34 4.77
C PRO A 254 -21.28 1.83 4.70
N ILE A 255 -20.11 1.20 4.65
CA ILE A 255 -20.09 -0.24 4.47
C ILE A 255 -20.54 -0.84 5.81
N PRO A 256 -21.63 -1.62 5.88
CA PRO A 256 -22.12 -2.14 7.15
C PRO A 256 -21.01 -2.92 7.88
N GLY A 257 -20.60 -2.41 9.04
CA GLY A 257 -19.53 -2.95 9.87
C GLY A 257 -18.11 -2.45 9.58
N LEU A 258 -17.88 -1.58 8.59
CA LEU A 258 -16.63 -0.82 8.47
C LEU A 258 -16.64 0.31 9.52
N ASP A 259 -16.18 -0.01 10.72
CA ASP A 259 -15.82 0.99 11.71
C ASP A 259 -14.33 1.25 11.56
N VAL A 260 -13.95 2.17 10.66
CA VAL A 260 -12.56 2.65 10.60
C VAL A 260 -12.28 3.28 11.97
N PRO A 261 -11.35 2.73 12.78
CA PRO A 261 -11.07 3.28 14.09
C PRO A 261 -10.84 4.78 13.98
N GLU A 262 -11.47 5.53 14.88
CA GLU A 262 -11.22 6.96 14.99
C GLU A 262 -9.70 7.18 15.07
N GLY A 263 -9.16 8.02 14.18
CA GLY A 263 -7.73 8.29 14.09
C GLY A 263 -6.91 7.48 13.09
N THR A 264 -7.53 6.60 12.29
CA THR A 264 -6.84 5.95 11.14
C THR A 264 -6.31 6.96 10.11
N PHE A 265 -7.02 8.07 9.98
CA PHE A 265 -6.60 9.28 9.26
C PHE A 265 -6.63 10.41 10.29
N PHE A 266 -5.78 11.45 10.14
CA PHE A 266 -5.61 12.58 11.07
C PHE A 266 -6.28 12.42 12.45
N PHE A 267 -5.48 12.11 13.46
CA PHE A 267 -5.94 12.01 14.84
C PHE A 267 -5.33 13.12 15.71
N PRO A 268 -6.15 13.89 16.45
CA PRO A 268 -7.61 13.98 16.35
C PRO A 268 -8.05 14.61 15.00
N PRO A 269 -9.33 14.52 14.62
CA PRO A 269 -9.84 15.17 13.42
C PRO A 269 -9.43 16.65 13.42
N MET A 270 -8.83 17.12 12.33
CA MET A 270 -8.62 18.57 12.18
C MET A 270 -10.00 19.26 12.19
N PRO A 271 -10.14 20.41 12.89
CA PRO A 271 -11.40 21.12 13.00
C PRO A 271 -11.99 21.56 11.66
#